data_AF-A0A5B0G436-F1
#
_entry.id   AF-A0A5B0G436-F1
#
_cell.length_a   1.000
_cell.length_b   1.000
_cell.length_c   1.000
_cell.angle_alpha   90.00
_cell.angle_beta   90.00
_cell.angle_gamma   90.00
#
_symmetry.space_group_name_H-M   'P 1'
#
loop_
_entity.id
_entity.type
_entity.pdbx_description
1 polymer ?
#
loop_
_entity_poly.entity_id
_entity_poly.type
_entity_poly.pdbx_seq_one_letter_code
_entity_poly.pdbx_strand_id
1 'polypeptide(L)'
;MNLRVGFELVFSCSQHTPMLLMLNMHSSHVNDVIVPDRVRIDRPLSLTQYHDSFGNLCSRIVTPSEGYLTLSTEALLNVSDSPERPAPDNSPESGGASTRRVHPVSPGKQILRNRPAIEHGMGDV
;
A
#
# COMPACT_ATOMS: atom_id res chain seq x y z
N MET A 1 -8.35 19.25 -16.39
CA MET A 1 -9.64 18.58 -16.66
C MET A 1 -10.29 18.22 -15.33
N ASN A 2 -11.61 18.30 -15.20
CA ASN A 2 -12.29 17.88 -13.98
C ASN A 2 -12.67 16.39 -14.03
N LEU A 3 -12.17 15.60 -13.09
CA LEU A 3 -12.49 14.20 -12.93
C LEU A 3 -13.30 14.00 -11.66
N ARG A 4 -14.53 13.50 -11.81
CA ARG A 4 -15.39 13.11 -10.70
C ARG A 4 -15.16 11.64 -10.39
N VAL A 5 -14.84 11.33 -9.14
CA VAL A 5 -14.62 9.96 -8.65
C VAL A 5 -15.45 9.71 -7.41
N GLY A 6 -15.77 8.46 -7.14
CA GLY A 6 -16.55 8.07 -5.98
C GLY A 6 -16.77 6.57 -5.93
N PHE A 7 -17.39 6.14 -4.84
CA PHE A 7 -17.82 4.77 -4.65
C PHE A 7 -19.09 4.72 -3.80
N GLU A 8 -19.78 3.60 -3.90
CA GLU A 8 -20.81 3.16 -2.97
C GLU A 8 -20.56 1.67 -2.69
N LEU A 9 -20.33 1.32 -1.43
CA LEU A 9 -20.01 -0.02 -0.98
C LEU A 9 -21.03 -0.43 0.09
N VAL A 10 -21.73 -1.52 -0.16
CA VAL A 10 -22.74 -2.05 0.76
C VAL A 10 -22.27 -3.39 1.32
N PHE A 11 -22.18 -3.48 2.64
CA PHE A 11 -21.76 -4.67 3.36
C PHE A 11 -22.90 -5.24 4.20
N SER A 12 -23.03 -6.56 4.20
CA SER A 12 -23.82 -7.31 5.19
C SER A 12 -22.91 -8.31 5.87
N CYS A 13 -22.74 -8.17 7.18
CA CYS A 13 -21.95 -9.09 7.99
C CYS A 13 -22.87 -9.77 9.01
N SER A 14 -22.70 -11.07 9.23
CA SER A 14 -23.49 -11.84 10.21
C SER A 14 -23.03 -11.64 11.66
N GLN A 15 -21.92 -10.94 11.86
CA GLN A 15 -21.32 -10.64 13.16
C GLN A 15 -20.55 -9.31 13.08
N HIS A 16 -20.22 -8.75 14.25
CA HIS A 16 -19.35 -7.58 14.34
C HIS A 16 -17.99 -7.86 13.70
N THR A 17 -17.76 -7.25 12.53
CA THR A 17 -16.58 -7.54 11.71
C THR A 17 -15.66 -6.31 11.70
N PRO A 18 -14.46 -6.40 12.30
CA PRO A 18 -13.46 -5.35 12.18
C PRO A 18 -13.04 -5.18 10.71
N MET A 19 -13.03 -3.94 10.23
CA MET A 19 -12.61 -3.59 8.88
C MET A 19 -11.48 -2.55 8.91
N LEU A 20 -10.49 -2.75 8.06
CA LEU A 20 -9.44 -1.79 7.75
C LEU A 20 -9.65 -1.27 6.33
N LEU A 21 -9.91 0.03 6.19
CA LEU A 21 -10.41 0.66 4.98
C LEU A 21 -9.40 1.70 4.49
N MET A 22 -8.92 1.52 3.25
CA MET A 22 -8.01 2.44 2.56
C MET A 22 -8.78 3.08 1.40
N LEU A 23 -9.87 3.75 1.72
CA LEU A 23 -10.83 4.27 0.75
C LEU A 23 -10.57 5.73 0.38
N ASN A 24 -9.64 6.37 1.07
CA ASN A 24 -9.25 7.74 0.81
C ASN A 24 -8.18 7.83 -0.28
N MET A 25 -8.19 8.94 -0.99
CA MET A 25 -7.18 9.31 -1.95
C MET A 25 -5.83 9.44 -1.26
N HIS A 26 -4.80 8.95 -1.96
CA HIS A 26 -3.44 9.06 -1.46
C HIS A 26 -3.01 10.53 -1.32
N SER A 27 -2.23 10.81 -0.28
CA SER A 27 -1.81 12.17 0.08
C SER A 27 -1.04 12.91 -1.04
N SER A 28 -0.47 12.16 -1.99
CA SER A 28 0.20 12.71 -3.18
C SER A 28 -0.72 13.55 -4.08
N HIS A 29 -2.04 13.35 -4.02
CA HIS A 29 -3.02 14.04 -4.86
C HIS A 29 -3.75 15.16 -4.14
N VAL A 30 -3.39 15.51 -2.90
CA VAL A 30 -4.09 16.55 -2.12
C VAL A 30 -4.16 17.89 -2.87
N ASN A 31 -3.13 18.22 -3.64
CA ASN A 31 -3.10 19.46 -4.43
C ASN A 31 -4.04 19.44 -5.66
N ASP A 32 -4.42 18.25 -6.12
CA ASP A 32 -5.29 18.06 -7.27
C ASP A 32 -6.78 18.07 -6.85
N VAL A 33 -7.07 17.96 -5.56
CA VAL A 33 -8.43 17.82 -5.02
C VAL A 33 -9.16 19.17 -4.99
N ILE A 34 -10.28 19.25 -5.72
CA ILE A 34 -11.24 20.38 -5.66
C ILE A 34 -12.30 20.11 -4.58
N VAL A 35 -12.84 18.89 -4.54
CA VAL A 35 -13.81 18.45 -3.53
C VAL A 35 -13.24 17.21 -2.83
N PRO A 36 -13.06 17.23 -1.49
CA PRO A 36 -12.42 16.15 -0.76
C PRO A 36 -13.27 14.88 -0.72
N ASP A 37 -12.58 13.75 -0.77
CA ASP A 37 -13.05 12.37 -0.77
C ASP A 37 -13.50 11.88 0.62
N ARG A 38 -14.36 12.65 1.29
CA ARG A 38 -14.85 12.31 2.63
C ARG A 38 -15.72 11.04 2.60
N VAL A 39 -15.24 10.00 3.28
CA VAL A 39 -16.00 8.75 3.49
C VAL A 39 -17.24 9.06 4.33
N ARG A 40 -18.40 8.78 3.75
CA ARG A 40 -19.70 8.84 4.40
C ARG A 40 -20.10 7.45 4.84
N ILE A 41 -20.60 7.37 6.06
CA ILE A 41 -21.20 6.16 6.62
C ILE A 41 -22.68 6.47 6.81
N ASP A 42 -23.55 5.60 6.30
CA ASP A 42 -25.00 5.78 6.36
C ASP A 42 -25.57 5.76 7.78
N ARG A 43 -24.80 5.26 8.75
CA ARG A 43 -25.19 5.15 10.16
C ARG A 43 -24.05 5.50 11.13
N PRO A 44 -24.36 5.92 12.37
CA PRO A 44 -23.35 6.22 13.37
C PRO A 44 -22.50 4.99 13.71
N LEU A 45 -21.19 5.13 13.57
CA LEU A 45 -20.19 4.10 13.84
C LEU A 45 -18.91 4.76 14.38
N SER A 46 -18.23 4.07 15.29
CA SER A 46 -16.91 4.50 15.74
C SER A 46 -15.90 4.26 14.62
N LEU A 47 -15.22 5.32 14.19
CA LEU A 47 -14.20 5.30 13.16
C LEU A 47 -12.94 5.94 13.72
N THR A 48 -11.80 5.25 13.58
CA THR A 48 -10.48 5.77 13.93
C THR A 48 -9.61 5.83 12.67
N GLN A 49 -8.85 6.91 12.50
CA GLN A 49 -7.98 7.09 11.33
C GLN A 49 -6.51 7.22 11.72
N TYR A 50 -5.63 6.75 10.85
CA TYR A 50 -4.18 6.93 10.95
C TYR A 50 -3.52 6.88 9.57
N HIS A 51 -2.34 7.46 9.43
CA HIS A 51 -1.51 7.27 8.25
C HIS A 51 -0.60 6.05 8.43
N ASP A 52 -0.53 5.18 7.42
CA ASP A 52 0.44 4.08 7.40
C ASP A 52 1.82 4.54 6.90
N SER A 53 2.79 3.62 6.84
CA SER A 53 4.15 3.91 6.36
C SER A 53 4.24 4.25 4.87
N PHE A 54 3.18 4.02 4.10
CA PHE A 54 3.11 4.34 2.68
C PHE A 54 2.41 5.68 2.43
N GLY A 55 1.79 6.29 3.45
CA GLY A 55 1.08 7.56 3.36
C GLY A 55 -0.43 7.43 3.14
N ASN A 56 -0.99 6.21 3.16
CA ASN A 56 -2.43 6.00 3.03
C ASN A 56 -3.16 6.46 4.30
N LEU A 57 -4.29 7.16 4.14
CA LEU A 57 -5.19 7.45 5.25
C LEU A 57 -6.08 6.22 5.50
N CYS A 58 -5.68 5.41 6.46
CA CYS A 58 -6.37 4.19 6.86
C CYS A 58 -7.48 4.50 7.86
N SER A 59 -8.66 3.92 7.67
CA SER A 59 -9.79 3.99 8.60
C SER A 59 -10.10 2.62 9.20
N ARG A 60 -10.31 2.55 10.50
CA ARG A 60 -10.74 1.33 11.21
C ARG A 60 -12.15 1.51 11.73
N ILE A 61 -13.00 0.51 11.44
CA ILE A 61 -14.37 0.42 11.94
C ILE A 61 -14.65 -1.01 12.39
N VAL A 62 -15.74 -1.20 13.13
CA VAL A 62 -16.32 -2.53 13.39
C VAL A 62 -17.74 -2.50 12.88
N THR A 63 -18.10 -3.38 11.94
CA THR A 63 -19.46 -3.40 11.39
C THR A 63 -20.51 -3.70 12.45
N PRO A 64 -21.77 -3.28 12.24
CA PRO A 64 -22.89 -3.85 12.97
C PRO A 64 -22.95 -5.38 12.80
N SER A 65 -23.52 -6.06 13.79
CA SER A 65 -23.77 -7.51 13.72
C SER A 65 -24.92 -7.86 12.77
N GLU A 66 -25.79 -6.89 12.48
CA GLU A 66 -27.00 -7.08 11.66
C GLU A 66 -27.29 -5.86 10.78
N GLY A 67 -27.97 -6.14 9.67
CA GLY A 67 -28.36 -5.15 8.67
C GLY A 67 -27.24 -4.81 7.69
N TYR A 68 -27.51 -3.77 6.90
CA TYR A 68 -26.56 -3.26 5.92
C TYR A 68 -25.75 -2.10 6.50
N LEU A 69 -24.52 -1.99 6.01
CA LEU A 69 -23.63 -0.86 6.21
C LEU A 69 -23.26 -0.31 4.83
N THR A 70 -23.60 0.94 4.58
CA THR A 70 -23.26 1.63 3.33
C THR A 70 -22.14 2.63 3.58
N LEU A 71 -21.05 2.48 2.83
CA LEU A 71 -19.96 3.45 2.75
C LEU A 71 -19.99 4.11 1.39
N SER A 72 -19.92 5.42 1.34
CA SER A 72 -19.86 6.14 0.07
C SER A 72 -18.89 7.31 0.11
N THR A 73 -18.41 7.69 -1.06
CA THR A 73 -17.65 8.94 -1.22
C THR A 73 -17.96 9.55 -2.57
N GLU A 74 -17.70 10.84 -2.64
CA GLU A 74 -17.74 11.60 -3.87
C GLU A 74 -16.69 12.69 -3.79
N ALA A 75 -15.82 12.74 -4.79
CA ALA A 75 -14.72 13.68 -4.89
C ALA A 75 -14.63 14.26 -6.31
N LEU A 76 -13.99 15.41 -6.40
CA LEU A 76 -13.71 16.08 -7.66
C LEU A 76 -12.24 16.47 -7.68
N LEU A 77 -11.53 16.06 -8.72
CA LEU A 77 -10.12 16.37 -8.93
C LEU A 77 -9.95 17.24 -10.18
N ASN A 78 -8.95 18.10 -10.16
CA ASN A 78 -8.36 18.66 -11.35
C ASN A 78 -7.18 17.77 -11.78
N VAL A 79 -7.33 17.06 -12.89
CA VAL A 79 -6.30 16.17 -13.45
C VAL A 79 -5.74 16.73 -14.75
N SER A 80 -4.51 16.33 -15.11
CA SER A 80 -3.97 16.60 -16.44
C SER A 80 -4.85 15.98 -17.52
N ASP A 81 -4.98 16.68 -18.65
CA ASP A 81 -5.62 16.16 -19.86
C ASP A 81 -4.62 15.41 -20.77
N SER A 82 -3.32 15.47 -20.46
CA SER A 82 -2.29 14.72 -21.16
C SER A 82 -2.26 13.25 -20.69
N PRO A 83 -2.21 12.27 -21.61
CA PRO A 83 -1.98 10.88 -21.25
C PRO A 83 -0.70 10.71 -20.42
N GLU A 84 -0.74 9.79 -19.46
CA GLU A 84 0.45 9.39 -18.71
C GLU A 84 1.49 8.81 -19.69
N ARG A 85 2.75 9.26 -19.56
CA ARG A 85 3.85 8.67 -20.33
C ARG A 85 4.34 7.43 -19.59
N PRO A 86 4.51 6.29 -20.27
CA PRO A 86 5.19 5.16 -19.69
C PRO A 86 6.56 5.59 -19.16
N ALA A 87 6.99 5.00 -18.05
CA ALA A 87 8.37 5.11 -17.63
C ALA A 87 9.29 4.68 -18.80
N PRO A 88 10.47 5.31 -18.96
CA PRO A 88 11.44 4.86 -19.97
C PRO A 88 11.70 3.35 -19.80
N ASP A 89 11.87 2.65 -20.92
CA ASP A 89 12.19 1.23 -20.87
C ASP A 89 13.54 1.05 -20.16
N ASN A 90 13.50 0.37 -19.01
CA ASN A 90 14.70 0.06 -18.23
C ASN A 90 15.43 -1.17 -18.76
N SER A 91 15.08 -1.66 -19.96
CA SER A 91 15.85 -2.72 -20.59
C SER A 91 17.31 -2.27 -20.66
N PRO A 92 18.25 -3.10 -20.18
CA PRO A 92 19.66 -2.77 -20.32
C PRO A 92 19.89 -2.64 -21.83
N GLU A 93 20.15 -1.40 -22.28
CA GLU A 93 20.67 -1.16 -23.61
C GLU A 93 21.77 -2.20 -23.84
N SER A 94 21.69 -2.93 -24.94
CA SER A 94 22.66 -3.94 -25.30
C SER A 94 24.01 -3.27 -25.54
N GLY A 95 24.70 -2.96 -24.44
CA GLY A 95 26.07 -2.51 -24.42
C GLY A 95 26.86 -3.60 -25.12
N GLY A 96 27.41 -3.25 -26.28
CA GLY A 96 28.20 -4.14 -27.11
C GLY A 96 29.16 -4.93 -26.23
N ALA A 97 29.19 -6.25 -26.46
CA ALA A 97 29.98 -7.20 -25.71
C ALA A 97 31.43 -6.70 -25.53
N SER A 98 31.72 -6.06 -24.41
CA SER A 98 33.09 -5.86 -23.94
C SER A 98 33.47 -7.18 -23.29
N THR A 99 34.09 -8.05 -24.09
CA THR A 99 34.62 -9.34 -23.67
C THR A 99 35.68 -9.11 -22.60
N ARG A 100 35.27 -9.03 -21.32
CA ARG A 100 36.20 -9.11 -20.20
C ARG A 100 36.80 -10.50 -20.21
N ARG A 101 38.05 -10.59 -20.67
CA ARG A 101 38.87 -11.79 -20.60
C ARG A 101 39.00 -12.19 -19.12
N VAL A 102 38.26 -13.22 -18.72
CA VAL A 102 38.36 -13.78 -17.36
C VAL A 102 39.69 -14.51 -17.27
N HIS A 103 40.61 -13.98 -16.44
CA HIS A 103 41.80 -14.74 -16.06
C HIS A 103 41.37 -15.88 -15.11
N PRO A 104 41.87 -17.11 -15.30
CA PRO A 104 41.50 -18.23 -14.45
C PRO A 104 41.98 -18.00 -13.01
N VAL A 105 41.04 -18.10 -12.06
CA VAL A 105 41.31 -18.08 -10.62
C VAL A 105 41.87 -19.45 -10.20
N SER A 106 43.00 -19.45 -9.50
CA SER A 106 43.61 -20.67 -8.93
C SER A 106 42.71 -21.29 -7.85
N PRO A 107 42.60 -22.63 -7.76
CA PRO A 107 41.74 -23.28 -6.80
C PRO A 107 42.41 -23.32 -5.42
N GLY A 108 41.82 -22.69 -4.41
CA GLY A 108 42.42 -22.71 -3.07
C GLY A 108 41.51 -22.21 -1.95
N LYS A 109 41.01 -23.17 -1.15
CA LYS A 109 40.39 -23.07 0.19
C LYS A 109 38.92 -22.63 0.26
N GLN A 110 38.07 -23.65 0.25
CA GLN A 110 36.77 -23.66 0.91
C GLN A 110 36.97 -23.43 2.42
N ILE A 111 36.44 -22.32 2.95
CA ILE A 111 36.33 -22.12 4.40
C ILE A 111 34.88 -22.40 4.77
N LEU A 112 34.64 -23.58 5.37
CA LEU A 112 33.43 -23.85 6.14
C LEU A 112 33.34 -22.82 7.26
N ARG A 113 32.30 -21.99 7.28
CA ARG A 113 31.89 -21.25 8.48
C ARG A 113 30.68 -21.96 9.09
N ASN A 114 30.97 -22.74 10.14
CA ASN A 114 29.99 -23.23 11.10
C ASN A 114 29.24 -22.03 11.72
N ARG A 115 27.91 -22.08 11.72
CA ARG A 115 27.07 -21.25 12.61
C ARG A 115 27.00 -21.94 13.98
N PRO A 116 27.26 -21.27 15.11
CA PRO A 116 26.78 -21.72 16.40
C PRO A 116 25.36 -21.18 16.66
N ALA A 117 24.56 -22.04 17.27
CA ALA A 117 23.20 -21.81 17.75
C ALA A 117 23.18 -20.76 18.87
N ILE A 118 22.10 -19.98 18.94
CA ILE A 118 21.82 -19.09 20.07
C ILE A 118 21.10 -19.93 21.14
N GLU A 119 21.75 -20.10 22.29
CA GLU A 119 21.17 -20.72 23.48
C GLU A 119 20.19 -19.75 24.17
N HIS A 120 19.04 -20.29 24.56
CA HIS A 120 18.09 -19.67 25.48
C HIS A 120 18.67 -19.70 26.90
N GLY A 121 18.94 -18.53 27.47
CA GLY A 121 19.25 -18.36 28.89
C GLY A 121 17.99 -18.21 29.73
N MET A 122 17.66 -19.25 30.48
CA MET A 122 16.83 -19.19 31.69
C MET A 122 17.74 -18.79 32.86
N GLY A 123 17.32 -17.83 33.69
CA GLY A 123 18.02 -17.45 34.91
C GLY A 123 17.12 -16.63 35.82
N ASP A 124 16.61 -17.31 36.86
CA ASP A 124 15.87 -16.74 38.00
C ASP A 124 16.70 -15.73 38.79
N VAL A 125 16.07 -14.63 39.21
CA VAL A 125 16.05 -14.07 40.58
C VAL A 125 14.72 -13.37 40.80
#